data_AF-A0A9W5TU46-F1
#
_entry.id   AF-A0A9W5TU46-F1
#
_cell.length_a   1.000
_cell.length_b   1.000
_cell.length_c   1.000
_cell.angle_alpha   90.00
_cell.angle_beta   90.00
_cell.angle_gamma   90.00
#
_symmetry.space_group_name_H-M   'P 1'
#
loop_
_entity.id
_entity.type
_entity.pdbx_description
1 polymer ?
#
loop_
_entity_poly.entity_id
_entity_poly.type
_entity_poly.pdbx_seq_one_letter_code
_entity_poly.pdbx_strand_id
1 'polypeptide(L)'
;MYIGKEDLEYMRSENKMELGEKTVDLMGYSVRIIVGNQIIDNDSLNWRETEQGGLELTLNEIAEQIKTPDVIFVWIELGLRGEIFLYNNYGDEKWYEHGSTKGFA
;
A
#
# COMPACT_ATOMS: atom_id res chain seq x y z
N MET A 1 1.75 -9.28 35.56
CA MET A 1 2.62 -8.40 34.76
C MET A 1 1.70 -7.64 33.83
N TYR A 2 1.48 -6.34 34.09
CA TYR A 2 0.65 -5.50 33.23
C TYR A 2 1.57 -4.82 32.22
N ILE A 3 1.24 -4.94 30.93
CA ILE A 3 1.92 -4.21 29.87
C ILE A 3 1.38 -2.78 29.89
N GLY A 4 2.26 -1.78 30.00
CA GLY A 4 1.87 -0.37 30.01
C GLY A 4 1.29 0.08 28.67
N LYS A 5 0.52 1.17 28.66
CA LYS A 5 0.04 1.75 27.40
C LYS A 5 1.19 2.19 26.49
N GLU A 6 2.27 2.68 27.07
CA GLU A 6 3.50 3.07 26.37
C GLU A 6 4.20 1.84 25.77
N ASP A 7 4.23 0.71 26.47
CA ASP A 7 4.77 -0.55 25.94
C ASP A 7 3.90 -1.09 24.78
N LEU A 8 2.58 -0.92 24.84
CA LEU A 8 1.67 -1.27 23.74
C LEU A 8 1.84 -0.35 22.53
N GLU A 9 2.10 0.94 22.75
CA GLU A 9 2.43 1.88 21.68
C GLU A 9 3.81 1.58 21.07
N TYR A 10 4.81 1.26 21.90
CA TYR A 10 6.14 0.84 21.47
C TYR A 10 6.10 -0.48 20.68
N MET A 11 5.35 -1.48 21.16
CA MET A 11 5.16 -2.75 20.44
C MET A 11 4.33 -2.58 19.15
N ARG A 12 3.45 -1.58 19.07
CA ARG A 12 2.74 -1.21 17.84
C ARG A 12 3.61 -0.43 16.86
N SER A 13 4.58 0.36 17.34
CA SER A 13 5.53 1.08 16.49
C SER A 13 6.66 0.18 15.98
N GLU A 14 7.09 -0.83 16.74
CA GLU A 14 8.22 -1.71 16.37
C GLU A 14 7.87 -2.84 15.39
N ASN A 15 6.59 -3.11 15.11
CA ASN A 15 6.18 -4.19 14.20
C ASN A 15 5.73 -3.73 12.81
N LYS A 16 5.98 -2.48 12.43
CA LYS A 16 5.88 -2.07 11.03
C LYS A 16 7.27 -2.09 10.42
N MET A 17 7.72 -3.28 10.06
CA MET A 17 8.93 -3.41 9.24
C MET A 17 8.71 -2.59 7.97
N GLU A 18 9.67 -1.71 7.67
CA GLU A 18 9.74 -1.03 6.39
C GLU A 18 9.65 -2.08 5.29
N LEU A 19 8.66 -1.92 4.41
CA LEU A 19 8.46 -2.85 3.32
C LEU A 19 9.58 -2.62 2.30
N GLY A 20 10.19 -3.71 1.83
CA GLY A 20 11.04 -3.66 0.64
C GLY A 20 10.23 -3.29 -0.61
N GLU A 21 10.88 -3.35 -1.76
CA GLU A 21 10.21 -3.09 -3.03
C GLU A 21 9.13 -4.15 -3.30
N LYS A 22 7.90 -3.69 -3.56
CA LYS A 22 6.75 -4.53 -3.93
C LYS A 22 6.21 -4.02 -5.25
N THR A 23 6.03 -4.95 -6.18
CA THR A 23 5.37 -4.72 -7.46
C THR A 23 3.87 -4.94 -7.35
N VAL A 24 3.12 -4.04 -7.97
CA VAL A 24 1.66 -4.03 -8.12
C VAL A 24 1.35 -4.35 -9.57
N ASP A 25 0.58 -5.40 -9.80
CA ASP A 25 0.15 -5.82 -11.14
C ASP A 25 -1.35 -5.54 -11.28
N LEU A 26 -1.76 -4.86 -12.35
CA LEU A 26 -3.17 -4.63 -12.67
C LEU A 26 -3.84 -5.87 -13.28
N MET A 27 -3.06 -6.79 -13.85
CA MET A 27 -3.56 -7.97 -14.51
C MET A 27 -3.89 -9.06 -13.46
N GLY A 28 -5.18 -9.22 -13.20
CA GLY A 28 -5.69 -10.26 -12.29
C GLY A 28 -5.92 -9.79 -10.85
N TYR A 29 -5.55 -8.55 -10.52
CA TYR A 29 -5.83 -7.93 -9.22
C TYR A 29 -6.73 -6.71 -9.39
N SER A 30 -7.59 -6.47 -8.40
CA SER A 30 -8.25 -5.17 -8.25
C SER A 30 -7.36 -4.28 -7.40
N VAL A 31 -6.85 -3.20 -7.99
CA VAL A 31 -5.96 -2.24 -7.31
C VAL A 31 -6.74 -0.94 -7.07
N ARG A 32 -6.74 -0.47 -5.83
CA ARG A 32 -7.29 0.84 -5.45
C ARG A 32 -6.21 1.67 -4.77
N ILE A 33 -6.02 2.88 -5.27
CA ILE A 33 -5.07 3.84 -4.72
C ILE A 33 -5.86 4.97 -4.08
N ILE A 34 -5.59 5.26 -2.82
CA ILE A 34 -6.33 6.26 -2.03
C ILE A 34 -5.32 7.27 -1.47
N VAL A 35 -5.55 8.54 -1.74
CA VAL A 35 -4.73 9.65 -1.23
C VAL A 35 -5.62 10.55 -0.38
N GLY A 36 -5.35 10.63 0.92
CA GLY A 36 -6.25 11.27 1.86
C GLY A 36 -7.67 10.66 1.80
N ASN A 37 -8.64 11.41 1.26
CA ASN A 37 -10.03 10.97 1.09
C ASN A 37 -10.44 10.76 -0.38
N GLN A 38 -9.49 10.70 -1.32
CA GLN A 38 -9.75 10.58 -2.75
C GLN A 38 -9.22 9.26 -3.29
N ILE A 39 -10.00 8.61 -4.17
CA ILE A 39 -9.54 7.46 -4.94
C ILE A 39 -8.90 7.99 -6.21
N ILE A 40 -7.65 7.59 -6.45
CA ILE A 40 -6.91 7.92 -7.69
C ILE A 40 -7.30 6.91 -8.76
N ASP A 41 -7.63 7.40 -9.94
CA ASP A 41 -7.91 6.56 -11.10
C ASP A 41 -6.63 5.87 -11.57
N ASN A 42 -6.65 4.56 -11.75
CA ASN A 42 -5.48 3.81 -12.20
C ASN A 42 -5.03 4.27 -13.60
N ASP A 43 -5.94 4.71 -14.46
CA ASP A 43 -5.62 5.21 -15.80
C ASP A 43 -4.86 6.55 -15.78
N SER A 44 -4.80 7.22 -14.62
CA SER A 44 -4.03 8.46 -14.45
C SER A 44 -2.54 8.24 -14.18
N LEU A 45 -2.14 6.99 -13.90
CA LEU A 45 -0.75 6.61 -13.70
C LEU A 45 -0.16 6.00 -14.97
N ASN A 46 1.14 6.20 -15.16
CA ASN A 46 1.90 5.64 -16.28
C ASN A 46 2.38 4.24 -15.89
N TRP A 47 1.56 3.23 -16.11
CA TRP A 47 1.92 1.83 -15.86
C TRP A 47 2.92 1.32 -16.90
N ARG A 48 3.87 0.49 -16.47
CA ARG A 48 4.83 -0.15 -17.37
C ARG A 48 4.24 -1.44 -17.92
N GLU A 49 4.31 -1.63 -19.24
CA GLU A 49 4.00 -2.91 -19.87
C GLU A 49 5.09 -3.95 -19.56
N THR A 50 4.67 -5.15 -19.18
CA THR A 50 5.57 -6.30 -19.00
C THR A 50 5.74 -7.07 -20.31
N GLU A 51 6.79 -7.88 -20.42
CA GLU A 51 7.02 -8.75 -21.59
C GLU A 51 5.86 -9.73 -21.85
N GLN A 52 5.04 -9.98 -20.82
CA GLN A 52 3.89 -10.90 -20.86
C GLN A 52 2.57 -10.18 -21.17
N GLY A 53 2.60 -8.87 -21.43
CA GLY A 53 1.42 -8.04 -21.74
C GLY A 53 0.62 -7.59 -20.53
N GLY A 54 1.18 -7.70 -19.32
CA GLY A 54 0.61 -7.12 -18.09
C GLY A 54 1.01 -5.66 -17.90
N LEU A 55 0.41 -5.00 -16.91
CA LEU A 55 0.72 -3.63 -16.53
C LEU A 55 1.14 -3.59 -15.06
N GLU A 56 2.34 -3.08 -14.78
CA GLU A 56 2.90 -3.07 -13.43
C GLU A 56 3.51 -1.71 -13.04
N LEU A 57 3.52 -1.48 -11.73
CA LEU A 57 4.30 -0.44 -11.07
C LEU A 57 4.79 -0.95 -9.73
N THR A 58 5.95 -0.51 -9.27
CA THR A 58 6.34 -0.69 -7.87
C THR A 58 5.60 0.32 -6.99
N LEU A 59 5.45 0.00 -5.71
CA LEU A 59 4.90 0.96 -4.74
C LEU A 59 5.68 2.29 -4.75
N ASN A 60 7.00 2.24 -4.92
CA ASN A 60 7.83 3.44 -5.04
C ASN A 60 7.48 4.25 -6.29
N GLU A 61 7.32 3.59 -7.45
CA GLU A 61 6.91 4.28 -8.68
C GLU A 61 5.52 4.94 -8.53
N ILE A 62 4.59 4.31 -7.80
CA ILE A 62 3.29 4.92 -7.47
C ILE A 62 3.48 6.20 -6.64
N ALA A 63 4.27 6.15 -5.57
CA ALA A 63 4.55 7.33 -4.73
C ALA A 63 5.24 8.44 -5.52
N GLU A 64 6.20 8.08 -6.38
CA GLU A 64 6.94 9.02 -7.23
C GLU A 64 6.08 9.68 -8.30
N GLN A 65 5.02 9.03 -8.78
CA GLN A 65 4.10 9.63 -9.75
C GLN A 65 3.09 10.54 -9.07
N ILE A 66 2.60 10.17 -7.88
CA ILE A 66 1.58 10.95 -7.15
C ILE A 66 2.17 12.21 -6.50
N LYS A 67 3.39 12.13 -5.94
CA LYS A 67 4.12 13.26 -5.32
C LYS A 67 3.25 14.13 -4.39
N THR A 68 2.74 13.51 -3.33
CA THR A 68 1.87 14.18 -2.36
C THR A 68 2.49 14.16 -0.95
N PRO A 69 2.30 15.21 -0.14
CA PRO A 69 2.61 15.16 1.29
C PRO A 69 1.57 14.35 2.10
N ASP A 70 0.47 13.94 1.49
CA ASP A 70 -0.56 13.13 2.13
C ASP A 70 -0.12 11.67 2.27
N VAL A 71 -0.89 10.93 3.06
CA VAL A 71 -0.80 9.48 3.16
C VAL A 71 -1.37 8.83 1.91
N ILE A 72 -0.66 7.84 1.36
CA ILE A 72 -1.13 7.01 0.26
C ILE A 72 -1.44 5.61 0.79
N PHE A 73 -2.64 5.12 0.51
CA PHE A 73 -2.99 3.71 0.67
C PHE A 73 -3.04 3.03 -0.69
N VAL A 74 -2.44 1.85 -0.80
CA VAL A 74 -2.57 0.97 -1.97
C VAL A 74 -3.21 -0.32 -1.50
N TRP A 75 -4.42 -0.59 -1.97
CA TRP A 75 -5.16 -1.81 -1.67
C TRP A 75 -5.19 -2.71 -2.90
N ILE A 76 -4.58 -3.88 -2.77
CA ILE A 76 -4.51 -4.90 -3.82
C ILE A 76 -5.42 -6.06 -3.40
N GLU A 77 -6.40 -6.42 -4.24
CA GLU A 77 -7.32 -7.52 -3.99
C GLU A 77 -7.16 -8.64 -5.04
N LEU A 78 -6.98 -9.88 -4.56
CA LEU A 78 -7.04 -11.11 -5.35
C LEU A 78 -8.13 -12.04 -4.80
N GLY A 79 -9.26 -12.09 -5.51
CA GLY A 79 -10.41 -12.89 -5.09
C GLY A 79 -10.93 -12.48 -3.71
N LEU A 80 -10.82 -13.36 -2.72
CA LEU A 80 -11.30 -13.13 -1.34
C LEU A 80 -10.19 -12.67 -0.37
N ARG A 81 -9.05 -12.22 -0.87
CA ARG A 81 -7.95 -11.72 -0.03
C ARG A 81 -7.45 -10.39 -0.58
N GLY A 82 -7.15 -9.46 0.30
CA GLY A 82 -6.49 -8.22 -0.06
C GLY A 82 -5.35 -7.86 0.87
N GLU A 83 -4.38 -7.14 0.32
CA GLU A 83 -3.24 -6.56 1.04
C GLU A 83 -3.36 -5.05 0.96
N ILE A 84 -3.13 -4.35 2.08
CA ILE A 84 -3.17 -2.89 2.17
C ILE A 84 -1.78 -2.40 2.54
N PHE A 85 -1.22 -1.56 1.69
CA PHE A 85 0.05 -0.87 1.90
C PHE A 85 -0.20 0.61 2.20
N LEU A 86 0.71 1.19 2.98
CA LEU A 86 0.63 2.55 3.48
C LEU A 86 1.97 3.26 3.22
N TYR A 87 1.92 4.42 2.59
CA TYR A 87 3.07 5.31 2.38
C TYR A 87 2.97 6.57 3.22
N ASN A 88 4.14 7.10 3.61
CA ASN A 88 4.27 8.43 4.20
C ASN A 88 3.48 8.59 5.50
N ASN A 89 3.57 7.58 6.35
CA ASN A 89 2.87 7.56 7.62
C ASN A 89 3.58 8.49 8.61
N TYR A 90 2.98 9.63 8.93
CA TYR A 90 3.61 10.69 9.73
C TYR A 90 4.77 11.43 9.04
N GLY A 91 4.81 11.48 7.70
CA GLY A 91 5.81 12.28 6.99
C GLY A 91 7.17 11.59 6.81
N ASP A 92 7.23 10.26 6.94
CA ASP A 92 8.47 9.49 6.90
C ASP A 92 8.91 9.04 5.49
N GLU A 93 8.09 9.29 4.47
CA GLU A 93 8.34 8.90 3.08
C GLU A 93 8.65 7.40 2.89
N LYS A 94 8.07 6.53 3.72
CA LYS A 94 8.30 5.08 3.69
C LYS A 94 7.04 4.26 3.49
N TRP A 95 7.22 3.05 2.96
CA TRP A 95 6.15 2.06 2.80
C TRP A 95 6.09 1.07 3.96
N TYR A 96 4.86 0.74 4.35
CA TYR A 96 4.55 -0.24 5.39
C TYR A 96 3.40 -1.13 4.96
N GLU A 97 3.43 -2.39 5.38
CA GLU A 97 2.21 -3.19 5.40
C GLU A 97 1.27 -2.61 6.47
N HIS A 98 0.04 -2.28 6.06
CA HIS A 98 -0.98 -1.72 6.95
C HIS A 98 -1.91 -2.80 7.47
N GLY A 99 -2.28 -3.75 6.62
CA GLY A 99 -3.15 -4.85 6.99
C GLY A 99 -3.62 -5.65 5.79
N SER A 100 -4.52 -6.58 6.03
CA SER A 100 -5.12 -7.43 5.01
C SER A 100 -6.63 -7.53 5.18
N THR A 101 -7.32 -7.78 4.07
CA THR A 101 -8.76 -8.04 4.06
C THR A 101 -9.02 -9.49 3.69
N LYS A 102 -10.13 -10.03 4.22
CA LYS A 102 -10.63 -11.36 3.86
C LYS A 102 -12.10 -11.22 3.47
N GLY A 103 -12.42 -11.54 2.23
CA GLY A 103 -13.79 -11.65 1.75
C GLY A 103 -14.49 -12.85 2.37
N PHE A 104 -15.79 -12.70 2.64
CA PHE A 104 -16.68 -13.80 2.99
C PHE A 104 -17.50 -14.11 1.74
N ALA A 105 -17.32 -15.32 1.18
CA ALA A 105 -18.16 -15.84 0.09
C ALA A 105 -19.35 -16.61 0.65
#